data_AF-A0A9W3B842-F1
#
_entry.id   AF-A0A9W3B842-F1
#
_cell.length_a   1.000
_cell.length_b   1.000
_cell.length_c   1.000
_cell.angle_alpha   90.00
_cell.angle_beta   90.00
_cell.angle_gamma   90.00
#
_symmetry.space_group_name_H-M   'P 1'
#
loop_
_entity.id
_entity.type
_entity.pdbx_description
1 polymer ?
#
loop_
_entity_poly.entity_id
_entity_poly.type
_entity_poly.pdbx_seq_one_letter_code
_entity_poly.pdbx_strand_id
1 'polypeptide(L)'
;MGYNRLFIKIFLLAAVYWTASSDYKPRILTRLMARCMRNRQHYKLLTNGNVKKCLRYEETMKPYVEAKRICEEEGSFVATFRTKMEQQIILNELYRGFTEHPKVVWIGLDRLEDYKTFKWIDNGETMSAQATILVRES
;
A
#
# COMPACT_ATOMS: atom_id res chain seq x y z
N MET A 1 -52.23 4.59 -1.45
CA MET A 1 -51.12 4.04 -0.64
C MET A 1 -50.00 5.07 -0.58
N GLY A 2 -49.95 5.87 0.49
CA GLY A 2 -48.99 6.96 0.63
C GLY A 2 -47.70 6.46 1.26
N TYR A 3 -46.57 6.58 0.56
CA TYR A 3 -45.26 6.26 1.12
C TYR A 3 -44.95 7.25 2.25
N ASN A 4 -44.69 6.72 3.44
CA ASN A 4 -44.41 7.52 4.63
C ASN A 4 -43.06 8.24 4.43
N ARG A 5 -43.10 9.59 4.40
CA ARG A 5 -41.94 10.48 4.19
C ARG A 5 -40.78 10.20 5.14
N LEU A 6 -41.06 9.65 6.33
CA LEU A 6 -40.03 9.23 7.28
C LEU A 6 -39.19 8.06 6.75
N PHE A 7 -39.82 7.07 6.11
CA PHE A 7 -39.12 5.92 5.53
C PHE A 7 -38.24 6.31 4.35
N ILE A 8 -38.70 7.26 3.51
CA ILE A 8 -37.89 7.79 2.40
C ILE A 8 -36.65 8.51 2.94
N LYS A 9 -36.80 9.33 4.00
CA LYS A 9 -35.65 10.00 4.63
C LYS A 9 -34.66 9.02 5.25
N ILE A 10 -35.15 7.98 5.94
CA ILE A 10 -34.29 6.94 6.53
C ILE A 10 -33.53 6.19 5.44
N PHE A 11 -34.19 5.81 4.35
CA PHE A 11 -33.53 5.14 3.22
C PHE A 11 -32.48 6.01 2.56
N LEU A 12 -32.76 7.31 2.35
CA LEU A 12 -31.79 8.24 1.76
C LEU A 12 -30.58 8.47 2.68
N LEU A 13 -30.79 8.60 3.99
CA LEU A 13 -29.70 8.73 4.96
C LEU A 13 -28.86 7.44 5.03
N ALA A 14 -29.50 6.28 5.00
CA ALA A 14 -28.80 5.00 4.96
C ALA A 14 -28.01 4.82 3.65
N ALA A 15 -28.58 5.23 2.50
CA ALA A 15 -27.90 5.19 1.21
C ALA A 15 -26.70 6.14 1.17
N VAL A 16 -26.84 7.38 1.67
CA VAL A 16 -25.74 8.35 1.77
C VAL A 16 -24.65 7.86 2.73
N TYR A 17 -25.04 7.29 3.88
CA TYR A 17 -24.11 6.70 4.83
C TYR A 17 -23.35 5.50 4.22
N TRP A 18 -24.04 4.64 3.46
CA TRP A 18 -23.43 3.51 2.77
C TRP A 18 -22.43 3.98 1.71
N THR A 19 -22.80 4.97 0.90
CA THR A 19 -21.89 5.54 -0.13
C THR A 19 -20.67 6.22 0.49
N ALA A 20 -20.82 6.93 1.61
CA ALA A 20 -19.71 7.61 2.28
C ALA A 20 -18.73 6.64 2.98
N SER A 21 -19.16 5.43 3.33
CA SER A 21 -18.31 4.40 3.95
C SER A 21 -17.58 3.50 2.93
N SER A 22 -17.95 3.57 1.64
CA SER A 22 -17.56 2.63 0.58
C SER A 22 -16.28 3.01 -0.17
N ASP A 23 -15.74 4.22 -0.04
CA ASP A 23 -14.63 4.70 -0.90
C ASP A 23 -13.24 4.27 -0.44
N TYR A 24 -13.18 3.23 0.39
CA TYR A 24 -11.90 2.66 0.77
C TYR A 24 -11.43 1.67 -0.29
N LYS A 25 -10.64 2.15 -1.27
CA LYS A 25 -9.91 1.30 -2.23
C LYS A 25 -8.48 1.07 -1.74
N PRO A 26 -8.21 -0.06 -1.08
CA PRO A 26 -6.84 -0.44 -0.72
C PRO A 26 -5.96 -0.64 -1.96
N ARG A 27 -4.67 -0.31 -1.86
CA ARG A 27 -3.73 -0.26 -3.01
C ARG A 27 -2.45 -1.04 -2.75
N ILE A 28 -1.71 -1.39 -3.80
CA ILE A 28 -0.42 -2.10 -3.71
C ILE A 28 0.71 -1.11 -3.99
N LEU A 29 1.79 -1.14 -3.21
CA LEU A 29 3.01 -0.39 -3.48
C LEU A 29 4.17 -1.34 -3.75
N THR A 30 4.86 -1.14 -4.88
CA THR A 30 5.92 -2.03 -5.39
C THR A 30 7.26 -1.28 -5.47
N ARG A 31 8.38 -1.99 -5.29
CA ARG A 31 9.76 -1.46 -5.30
C ARG A 31 10.66 -2.29 -6.21
N LEU A 32 11.39 -1.61 -7.09
CA LEU A 32 12.35 -2.25 -8.01
C LEU A 32 13.79 -1.79 -7.72
N MET A 33 14.68 -2.72 -7.34
CA MET A 33 16.09 -2.43 -7.04
C MET A 33 17.02 -2.50 -8.26
N ALA A 34 16.79 -3.44 -9.18
CA ALA A 34 17.85 -3.95 -10.06
C ALA A 34 18.41 -2.96 -11.10
N ARG A 35 17.62 -2.00 -11.60
CA ARG A 35 18.06 -0.78 -12.32
C ARG A 35 16.85 -0.01 -12.83
N CYS A 36 16.44 1.00 -12.08
CA CYS A 36 15.32 1.92 -12.35
C CYS A 36 15.45 2.77 -13.65
N MET A 37 16.34 2.43 -14.59
CA MET A 37 16.87 3.35 -15.60
C MET A 37 17.00 2.82 -17.03
N ARG A 38 16.29 1.75 -17.44
CA ARG A 38 16.32 1.33 -18.86
C ARG A 38 15.04 1.44 -19.68
N ASN A 39 13.83 1.46 -19.09
CA ASN A 39 12.62 1.46 -19.93
C ASN A 39 11.34 1.95 -19.23
N ARG A 40 11.37 3.14 -18.61
CA ARG A 40 10.30 3.70 -17.75
C ARG A 40 8.88 3.56 -18.35
N GLN A 41 8.17 2.52 -17.97
CA GLN A 41 6.72 2.59 -17.89
C GLN A 41 6.35 2.32 -16.43
N HIS A 42 5.64 3.28 -15.84
CA HIS A 42 4.97 3.19 -14.54
C HIS A 42 5.81 3.23 -13.23
N TYR A 43 7.14 3.04 -13.24
CA TYR A 43 7.98 3.27 -12.04
C TYR A 43 8.50 4.71 -11.93
N LYS A 44 8.45 5.27 -10.71
CA LYS A 44 8.90 6.62 -10.36
C LYS A 44 10.11 6.56 -9.43
N LEU A 45 11.16 7.31 -9.79
CA LEU A 45 12.31 7.55 -8.91
C LEU A 45 11.95 8.65 -7.90
N LEU A 46 12.03 8.32 -6.63
CA LEU A 46 11.75 9.20 -5.50
C LEU A 46 13.03 9.48 -4.72
N THR A 47 13.21 10.73 -4.31
CA THR A 47 14.41 11.18 -3.61
C THR A 47 14.05 12.03 -2.39
N ASN A 48 14.76 11.82 -1.29
CA ASN A 48 14.75 12.71 -0.11
C ASN A 48 16.17 12.77 0.46
N GLY A 49 16.84 13.92 0.29
CA GLY A 49 18.27 14.03 0.55
C GLY A 49 19.07 13.02 -0.29
N ASN A 50 19.89 12.20 0.39
CA ASN A 50 20.73 11.17 -0.25
C ASN A 50 19.99 9.85 -0.48
N VAL A 51 18.76 9.71 0.01
CA VAL A 51 17.98 8.47 -0.12
C VAL A 51 17.24 8.45 -1.45
N LYS A 52 17.34 7.33 -2.17
CA LYS A 52 16.69 7.10 -3.47
C LYS A 52 15.87 5.81 -3.43
N LYS A 53 14.61 5.86 -3.83
CA LYS A 53 13.70 4.69 -3.97
C LYS A 53 13.03 4.72 -5.33
N CYS A 54 12.89 3.57 -5.96
CA CYS A 54 12.17 3.41 -7.22
C CYS A 54 10.89 2.64 -6.95
N LEU A 55 9.74 3.30 -7.08
CA LEU A 55 8.45 2.75 -6.69
C LEU A 55 7.40 2.90 -7.78
N ARG A 56 6.45 1.97 -7.80
CA ARG A 56 5.19 2.05 -8.57
C ARG A 56 4.05 1.65 -7.64
N TYR A 57 2.90 2.30 -7.74
CA TYR A 57 1.70 1.83 -7.06
C TYR A 57 0.71 1.23 -8.07
N GLU A 58 -0.13 0.31 -7.60
CA GLU A 58 -1.28 -0.21 -8.34
C GLU A 58 -2.57 0.14 -7.62
N GLU A 59 -3.56 0.57 -8.41
CA GLU A 59 -4.87 0.99 -7.89
C GLU A 59 -5.75 -0.19 -7.48
N THR A 60 -5.48 -1.37 -8.04
CA THR A 60 -6.27 -2.57 -7.77
C THR A 60 -5.74 -3.25 -6.51
N MET A 61 -6.56 -3.36 -5.46
CA MET A 61 -6.21 -4.22 -4.34
C MET A 61 -6.14 -5.67 -4.79
N LYS A 62 -5.09 -6.35 -4.34
CA LYS A 62 -5.00 -7.80 -4.33
C LYS A 62 -4.72 -8.26 -2.89
N PRO A 63 -5.08 -9.50 -2.52
CA PRO A 63 -4.56 -10.13 -1.31
C PRO A 63 -3.03 -10.03 -1.27
N TYR A 64 -2.43 -9.94 -0.08
CA TYR A 64 -0.99 -9.77 0.06
C TYR A 64 -0.18 -10.81 -0.71
N VAL A 65 -0.58 -12.08 -0.65
CA VAL A 65 0.07 -13.20 -1.37
C VAL A 65 0.08 -12.95 -2.88
N GLU A 66 -1.04 -12.49 -3.42
CA GLU A 66 -1.17 -12.21 -4.85
C GLU A 66 -0.40 -10.94 -5.26
N ALA A 67 -0.46 -9.90 -4.42
CA ALA A 67 0.33 -8.68 -4.62
C ALA A 67 1.83 -8.98 -4.64
N LYS A 68 2.30 -9.84 -3.73
CA LYS A 68 3.68 -10.32 -3.67
C LYS A 68 4.07 -11.07 -4.93
N ARG A 69 3.27 -12.07 -5.33
CA ARG A 69 3.48 -12.86 -6.55
C ARG A 69 3.60 -11.98 -7.80
N ILE A 70 2.69 -11.02 -7.99
CA ILE A 70 2.70 -10.09 -9.12
C ILE A 70 4.00 -9.26 -9.13
N CYS A 71 4.42 -8.73 -7.98
CA CYS A 71 5.66 -7.96 -7.91
C CYS A 71 6.87 -8.84 -8.27
N GLU A 72 6.93 -10.07 -7.76
CA GLU A 72 8.02 -11.02 -8.00
C GLU A 72 8.10 -11.43 -9.48
N GLU A 73 6.96 -11.66 -10.14
CA GLU A 73 6.89 -11.96 -11.58
C GLU A 73 7.43 -10.82 -12.45
N GLU A 74 7.34 -9.58 -11.98
CA GLU A 74 7.92 -8.42 -12.63
C GLU A 74 9.39 -8.16 -12.25
N GLY A 75 10.03 -9.06 -11.50
CA GLY A 75 11.40 -8.89 -11.01
C GLY A 75 11.53 -7.78 -9.95
N SER A 76 10.43 -7.49 -9.26
CA SER A 76 10.27 -6.47 -8.23
C SER A 76 9.80 -7.15 -6.92
N PHE A 77 9.47 -6.36 -5.91
CA PHE A 77 8.91 -6.85 -4.65
C PHE A 77 8.00 -5.77 -4.06
N VAL A 78 7.05 -6.17 -3.21
CA VAL A 78 6.21 -5.21 -2.46
C VAL A 78 7.12 -4.27 -1.64
N ALA A 79 6.81 -2.98 -1.60
CA ALA A 79 7.74 -1.95 -1.15
C ALA A 79 8.28 -2.16 0.27
N THR A 80 9.60 -2.05 0.42
CA THR A 80 10.33 -2.19 1.68
C THR A 80 11.13 -0.94 2.02
N PHE A 81 11.38 -0.73 3.31
CA PHE A 81 12.20 0.37 3.82
C PHE A 81 12.99 -0.03 5.08
N ARG A 82 14.06 0.71 5.37
CA ARG A 82 14.98 0.48 6.49
C ARG A 82 15.15 1.68 7.39
N THR A 83 14.99 2.88 6.85
CA THR A 83 15.19 4.13 7.59
C THR A 83 13.92 4.95 7.60
N LYS A 84 13.79 5.83 8.60
CA LYS A 84 12.70 6.80 8.66
C LYS A 84 12.62 7.67 7.39
N MET A 85 13.76 7.97 6.77
CA MET A 85 13.80 8.72 5.51
C MET A 85 13.22 7.93 4.34
N GLU A 86 13.53 6.63 4.26
CA GLU A 86 12.94 5.74 3.25
C GLU A 86 11.42 5.57 3.44
N GLN A 87 10.98 5.41 4.70
CA GLN A 87 9.56 5.39 5.04
C GLN A 87 8.88 6.69 4.63
N GLN A 88 9.50 7.84 4.92
CA GLN A 88 8.93 9.15 4.59
C GLN A 88 8.81 9.35 3.07
N ILE A 89 9.78 8.87 2.28
CA ILE A 89 9.70 8.90 0.82
C ILE A 89 8.45 8.15 0.32
N ILE A 90 8.23 6.94 0.85
CA ILE A 90 7.06 6.12 0.53
C ILE A 90 5.79 6.87 0.92
N LEU A 91 5.68 7.31 2.17
CA LEU A 91 4.51 8.02 2.66
C LEU A 91 4.22 9.28 1.83
N ASN A 92 5.24 10.08 1.51
CA ASN A 92 5.09 11.29 0.69
C ASN A 92 4.57 10.97 -0.71
N GLU A 93 5.07 9.92 -1.35
CA GLU A 93 4.56 9.50 -2.65
C GLU A 93 3.14 9.00 -2.55
N LEU A 94 2.80 8.27 -1.49
CA LEU A 94 1.41 7.90 -1.25
C LEU A 94 0.55 9.16 -1.08
N TYR A 95 0.92 10.11 -0.22
CA TYR A 95 0.14 11.35 -0.07
C TYR A 95 -0.02 12.17 -1.36
N ARG A 96 0.99 12.19 -2.23
CA ARG A 96 0.96 12.96 -3.50
C ARG A 96 0.32 12.21 -4.66
N GLY A 97 0.48 10.89 -4.70
CA GLY A 97 0.15 10.05 -5.83
C GLY A 97 -1.34 9.73 -5.96
N PHE A 98 -2.16 10.07 -4.97
CA PHE A 98 -3.56 9.69 -4.93
C PHE A 98 -4.49 10.89 -4.76
N THR A 99 -5.53 10.93 -5.60
CA THR A 99 -6.69 11.84 -5.48
C THR A 99 -7.50 11.55 -4.21
N GLU A 100 -7.55 10.29 -3.80
CA GLU A 100 -8.12 9.82 -2.54
C GLU A 100 -7.01 9.17 -1.71
N HIS A 101 -6.70 9.72 -0.54
CA HIS A 101 -5.63 9.17 0.31
C HIS A 101 -5.95 7.71 0.71
N PRO A 102 -5.18 6.70 0.25
CA PRO A 102 -5.37 5.34 0.68
C PRO A 102 -4.95 5.25 2.14
N LYS A 103 -5.89 4.79 2.96
CA LYS A 103 -5.67 4.55 4.39
C LYS A 103 -4.78 3.32 4.67
N VAL A 104 -4.61 2.40 3.72
CA VAL A 104 -3.73 1.20 3.84
C VAL A 104 -3.15 0.83 2.47
N VAL A 105 -1.86 0.50 2.48
CA VAL A 105 -1.15 -0.13 1.35
C VAL A 105 -0.39 -1.36 1.82
N TRP A 106 -0.15 -2.29 0.91
CA TRP A 106 0.77 -3.39 1.18
C TRP A 106 2.22 -2.92 1.19
N ILE A 107 2.99 -3.47 2.12
CA ILE A 107 4.46 -3.34 2.22
C ILE A 107 5.08 -4.73 2.25
N GLY A 108 6.34 -4.85 1.83
CA GLY A 108 7.03 -6.13 1.71
C GLY A 108 7.56 -6.68 3.03
N LEU A 109 6.66 -6.85 4.01
CA LEU A 109 6.98 -7.42 5.31
C LEU A 109 6.22 -8.74 5.47
N ASP A 110 6.96 -9.82 5.73
CA ASP A 110 6.41 -11.18 5.72
C ASP A 110 7.04 -12.02 6.83
N ARG A 111 6.32 -13.03 7.32
CA ARG A 111 6.83 -14.01 8.29
C ARG A 111 7.46 -15.17 7.54
N LEU A 112 8.54 -14.87 6.81
CA LEU A 112 9.27 -15.83 5.98
C LEU A 112 9.75 -16.99 6.86
N GLU A 113 9.06 -18.12 6.73
CA GLU A 113 9.34 -19.47 7.27
C GLU A 113 9.18 -19.66 8.78
N ASP A 114 9.41 -18.63 9.60
CA ASP A 114 9.07 -18.66 11.01
C ASP A 114 7.86 -17.76 11.27
N TYR A 115 6.77 -18.32 11.80
CA TYR A 115 5.58 -17.54 12.19
C TYR A 115 5.86 -16.54 13.33
N LYS A 116 7.12 -16.33 13.72
CA LYS A 116 7.54 -15.60 14.92
C LYS A 116 8.07 -14.20 14.60
N THR A 117 8.75 -14.02 13.47
CA THR A 117 9.45 -12.77 13.15
C THR A 117 9.07 -12.24 11.78
N PHE A 118 8.80 -10.94 11.72
CA PHE A 118 8.61 -10.24 10.46
C PHE A 118 9.97 -9.94 9.83
N LYS A 119 10.13 -10.30 8.56
CA LYS A 119 11.32 -10.09 7.74
C LYS A 119 10.94 -9.34 6.48
N TRP A 120 11.87 -8.54 5.98
CA TRP A 120 11.69 -7.86 4.71
C TRP A 120 11.89 -8.81 3.54
N ILE A 121 10.96 -8.81 2.59
CA ILE A 121 10.96 -9.78 1.48
C ILE A 121 12.10 -9.60 0.47
N ASP A 122 12.81 -8.47 0.49
CA ASP A 122 13.90 -8.17 -0.43
C ASP A 122 15.26 -8.72 0.00
N ASN A 123 15.50 -8.89 1.31
CA ASN A 123 16.79 -9.40 1.81
C ASN A 123 16.69 -10.29 3.06
N GLY A 124 15.49 -10.56 3.57
CA GLY A 124 15.28 -11.40 4.76
C GLY A 124 15.68 -10.77 6.09
N GLU A 125 16.06 -9.49 6.13
CA GLU A 125 16.40 -8.82 7.38
C GLU A 125 15.17 -8.70 8.29
N THR A 126 15.35 -9.05 9.56
CA THR A 126 14.30 -8.92 10.58
C THR A 126 13.95 -7.45 10.80
N MET A 127 12.65 -7.16 10.89
CA MET A 127 12.19 -5.84 11.27
C MET A 127 12.60 -5.54 12.72
N SER A 128 13.44 -4.52 12.91
CA SER A 128 13.71 -3.96 14.23
C SER A 128 12.47 -3.25 14.77
N ALA A 129 12.20 -3.39 16.08
CA ALA A 129 11.01 -2.90 16.79
C ALA A 129 10.72 -1.38 16.70
N GLN A 130 11.55 -0.61 16.00
CA GLN A 130 11.40 0.83 15.78
C GLN A 130 10.60 1.18 14.51
N ALA A 131 10.22 0.22 13.68
CA ALA A 131 9.32 0.44 12.54
C ALA A 131 7.87 0.32 13.01
N THR A 132 7.30 1.40 13.54
CA THR A 132 5.84 1.49 13.78
C THR A 132 5.13 1.60 12.43
N ILE A 133 4.91 0.46 11.81
CA ILE A 133 3.94 0.29 10.74
C ILE A 133 2.76 -0.40 11.41
N LEU A 134 1.58 0.15 11.25
CA LEU A 134 0.33 -0.55 11.57
C LEU A 134 0.20 -1.71 10.58
N VAL A 135 0.95 -2.79 10.81
CA VAL A 135 0.79 -4.05 10.10
C VAL A 135 -0.52 -4.62 10.61
N ARG A 136 -1.59 -4.45 9.83
CA ARG A 136 -2.85 -5.14 10.11
C ARG A 136 -2.57 -6.62 9.87
N GLU A 137 -2.54 -7.41 10.94
CA GLU A 137 -2.61 -8.86 10.82
C GLU A 137 -3.89 -9.18 10.03
N SER A 138 -3.72 -9.95 8.95
CA SER A 138 -4.81 -10.42 8.09
C SER A 138 -5.74 -11.35 8.85
#